data_AF-A0A177JU81-F1
#
_entry.id   AF-A0A177JU81-F1
#
_cell.length_a   1.000
_cell.length_b   1.000
_cell.length_c   1.000
_cell.angle_alpha   90.00
_cell.angle_beta   90.00
_cell.angle_gamma   90.00
#
_symmetry.space_group_name_H-M   'P 1'
#
loop_
_entity.id
_entity.type
_entity.pdbx_description
1 polymer ?
#
loop_
_entity_poly.entity_id
_entity_poly.type
_entity_poly.pdbx_seq_one_letter_code
_entity_poly.pdbx_strand_id
1 'polypeptide(L)' 'MIDFPHGAGRAEREKANMATAHAQALDTKHAEIERRIAAEMRRPLPDLTMIQKLKKAKLRLKDALSRS' A
#
# COMPACT_ATOMS: atom_id res chain seq x y z
N MET A 1 40.09 16.18 -22.47
CA MET A 1 39.42 15.05 -23.16
C MET A 1 39.55 13.86 -22.23
N ILE A 2 38.56 13.50 -21.42
CA ILE A 2 37.13 13.34 -21.73
C ILE A 2 36.30 13.81 -20.53
N ASP A 3 35.42 14.78 -20.75
CA ASP A 3 34.35 15.20 -19.84
C ASP A 3 33.29 14.10 -19.76
N PHE A 4 32.98 13.62 -18.55
CA PHE A 4 31.84 12.72 -18.32
C PHE A 4 30.81 13.45 -17.43
N PRO A 5 29.82 14.16 -18.02
CA PRO A 5 28.83 14.87 -17.24
C PRO A 5 27.85 13.86 -16.60
N HIS A 6 28.03 13.56 -15.31
CA HIS A 6 26.98 12.96 -14.47
C HIS A 6 25.89 14.01 -14.18
N GLY A 7 25.13 14.35 -15.22
CA GLY A 7 23.98 15.24 -15.19
C GLY A 7 22.68 14.44 -15.26
N ALA A 8 22.38 13.64 -14.24
CA ALA A 8 21.05 13.07 -14.07
C ALA A 8 20.78 12.78 -12.58
N GLY A 9 19.64 13.26 -12.06
CA GLY A 9 18.93 12.45 -11.08
C GLY A 9 18.53 13.05 -9.72
N ARG A 10 18.65 14.36 -9.45
CA ARG A 10 18.02 14.89 -8.21
C ARG A 10 16.47 14.89 -8.30
N ALA A 11 15.90 15.34 -9.41
CA ALA A 11 14.45 15.38 -9.60
C ALA A 11 13.80 14.00 -9.83
N GLU A 12 14.51 13.07 -10.47
CA GLU A 12 14.00 11.72 -10.75
C GLU A 12 13.98 10.83 -9.49
N ARG A 13 15.00 10.98 -8.62
CA ARG A 13 15.04 10.32 -7.31
C ARG A 13 13.92 10.77 -6.38
N GLU A 14 13.51 12.03 -6.45
CA GLU A 14 12.41 12.58 -5.64
C GLU A 14 11.04 12.04 -6.07
N LYS A 15 10.81 11.92 -7.39
CA LYS A 15 9.59 11.27 -7.92
C LYS A 15 9.51 9.78 -7.55
N ALA A 16 10.63 9.06 -7.62
CA ALA A 16 10.70 7.67 -7.18
C ALA A 16 10.42 7.52 -5.67
N ASN A 17 10.90 8.46 -4.84
CA ASN A 17 10.65 8.50 -3.40
C ASN A 17 9.17 8.79 -3.06
N MET A 18 8.51 9.69 -3.80
CA MET A 18 7.08 9.98 -3.62
C MET A 18 6.20 8.80 -4.06
N ALA A 19 6.53 8.14 -5.18
CA ALA A 19 5.81 6.95 -5.63
C ALA A 19 5.91 5.80 -4.61
N THR A 20 7.08 5.61 -4.01
CA THR A 20 7.27 4.61 -2.94
C THR A 20 6.56 4.97 -1.65
N ALA A 21 6.57 6.24 -1.23
CA ALA A 21 5.83 6.68 -0.04
C ALA A 21 4.31 6.48 -0.17
N HIS A 22 3.75 6.74 -1.36
CA HIS A 22 2.33 6.53 -1.64
C HIS A 22 1.97 5.02 -1.60
N ALA A 23 2.80 4.19 -2.23
CA ALA A 23 2.65 2.73 -2.20
C ALA A 23 2.75 2.18 -0.76
N GLN A 24 3.72 2.65 0.03
CA GLN A 24 3.90 2.25 1.43
C GLN A 24 2.73 2.64 2.32
N ALA A 25 2.15 3.83 2.16
CA ALA A 25 0.99 4.26 2.93
C ALA A 25 -0.24 3.38 2.65
N LEU A 26 -0.43 3.00 1.39
CA LEU A 26 -1.52 2.12 0.97
C LEU A 26 -1.27 0.67 1.41
N ASP A 27 -0.04 0.19 1.32
CA ASP A 27 0.34 -1.15 1.80
C ASP A 27 0.18 -1.28 3.31
N THR A 28 0.56 -0.26 4.08
CA THR A 28 0.37 -0.20 5.53
C THR A 28 -1.12 -0.31 5.89
N LYS A 29 -1.98 0.47 5.22
CA LYS A 29 -3.44 0.39 5.41
C LYS A 29 -4.00 -0.98 5.04
N HIS A 30 -3.49 -1.58 3.97
CA HIS A 30 -3.87 -2.92 3.52
C HIS A 30 -3.48 -3.99 4.56
N ALA A 31 -2.25 -3.95 5.06
CA ALA A 31 -1.73 -4.85 6.09
C ALA A 31 -2.53 -4.73 7.41
N GLU A 32 -2.95 -3.53 7.78
CA GLU A 32 -3.78 -3.31 8.98
C GLU A 32 -5.17 -3.95 8.85
N ILE A 33 -5.81 -3.83 7.67
CA ILE A 33 -7.11 -4.46 7.39
C ILE A 33 -6.98 -5.99 7.40
N GLU A 34 -5.94 -6.55 6.79
CA GLU A 34 -5.66 -7.99 6.82
C GLU A 34 -5.43 -8.51 8.23
N ARG A 35 -4.68 -7.77 9.05
CA ARG A 35 -4.49 -8.10 10.47
C ARG A 35 -5.81 -8.12 11.22
N ARG A 36 -6.69 -7.13 11.00
CA ARG A 36 -8.03 -7.11 11.62
C ARG A 36 -8.88 -8.30 11.18
N ILE A 37 -8.86 -8.66 9.89
CA ILE A 37 -9.58 -9.84 9.38
C ILE A 37 -9.05 -11.12 10.04
N ALA A 38 -7.73 -11.30 10.07
CA ALA A 38 -7.09 -12.49 10.64
C ALA A 38 -7.34 -12.60 12.16
N ALA A 39 -7.32 -11.48 12.88
CA ALA A 39 -7.66 -11.42 14.29
C ALA A 39 -9.12 -11.83 14.52
N GLU A 40 -10.06 -11.30 13.73
CA GLU A 40 -11.48 -11.59 13.87
C GLU A 40 -11.83 -13.03 13.48
N MET A 41 -11.16 -13.59 12.46
CA MET A 41 -11.31 -14.99 12.05
C MET A 41 -10.78 -15.99 13.09
N ARG A 42 -9.85 -15.57 13.96
CA ARG A 42 -9.33 -16.38 15.06
C ARG A 42 -10.24 -16.38 16.29
N ARG A 43 -11.27 -15.53 16.33
CA ARG A 43 -12.23 -15.51 17.44
C ARG A 43 -13.17 -16.71 17.33
N PRO A 44 -13.57 -17.30 18.47
CA PRO A 44 -14.51 -18.43 18.48
C PRO A 44 -15.90 -18.07 17.92
N LEU A 45 -16.25 -16.78 17.92
CA LEU A 45 -17.41 -16.21 17.25
C LEU A 45 -16.94 -15.07 16.32
N PRO A 46 -16.66 -15.36 15.04
CA PRO A 46 -16.22 -14.35 14.10
C PRO A 46 -17.38 -13.45 13.67
N ASP A 47 -17.19 -12.12 13.71
CA ASP A 47 -18.13 -11.18 13.09
C ASP A 47 -17.95 -11.18 11.57
N LEU A 48 -18.73 -12.04 10.90
CA LEU A 48 -18.74 -12.16 9.45
C LEU A 48 -19.10 -10.84 8.76
N THR A 49 -19.93 -10.00 9.37
CA THR A 49 -20.34 -8.70 8.82
C THR A 49 -19.16 -7.73 8.78
N MET A 50 -18.40 -7.68 9.88
CA MET A 50 -17.17 -6.90 9.99
C MET A 50 -16.11 -7.43 9.02
N ILE A 51 -15.90 -8.74 8.96
CA ILE A 51 -14.96 -9.37 8.01
C ILE A 51 -15.32 -9.03 6.56
N GLN A 52 -16.60 -9.08 6.19
CA GLN A 52 -17.05 -8.72 4.83
C GLN A 52 -16.82 -7.23 4.52
N LYS A 53 -17.08 -6.33 5.48
CA LYS A 53 -16.78 -4.89 5.34
C LYS A 53 -15.28 -4.66 5.16
N LEU A 54 -14.44 -5.33 5.97
CA LEU A 54 -12.99 -5.24 5.89
C LEU A 54 -12.45 -5.78 4.56
N LYS A 55 -12.96 -6.92 4.07
CA LYS A 55 -12.60 -7.46 2.74
C LYS A 55 -12.97 -6.51 1.60
N LYS A 56 -14.15 -5.87 1.66
CA LYS A 56 -14.53 -4.84 0.67
C LYS A 56 -13.62 -3.61 0.74
N ALA A 57 -13.25 -3.16 1.94
CA ALA A 57 -12.33 -2.04 2.11
C ALA A 57 -10.93 -2.38 1.56
N LYS A 58 -10.44 -3.60 1.81
CA LYS A 58 -9.20 -4.13 1.22
C LYS A 58 -9.23 -4.09 -0.32
N LEU A 59 -10.33 -4.54 -0.92
CA LEU A 59 -10.48 -4.56 -2.38
C LEU A 59 -10.40 -3.15 -2.97
N ARG A 60 -11.06 -2.18 -2.34
CA ARG A 60 -11.02 -0.75 -2.74
C ARG A 60 -9.62 -0.15 -2.61
N LEU A 61 -8.89 -0.48 -1.54
CA LEU A 61 -7.51 -0.05 -1.35
C LEU A 61 -6.57 -0.61 -2.41
N LYS A 62 -6.77 -1.88 -2.80
CA LYS A 62 -6.01 -2.52 -3.88
C LYS A 62 -6.31 -1.89 -5.23
N ASP A 63 -7.57 -1.54 -5.49
CA ASP A 63 -7.97 -0.83 -6.72
C ASP A 63 -7.33 0.57 -6.80
N ALA A 64 -7.34 1.30 -5.68
CA ALA A 64 -6.68 2.61 -5.56
C ALA A 64 -5.15 2.52 -5.77
N LEU A 65 -4.50 1.47 -5.24
CA LEU A 65 -3.09 1.16 -5.47
C LEU A 65 -2.80 0.89 -6.96
N SER A 66 -3.68 0.13 -7.61
CA SER A 66 -3.49 -0.25 -9.02
C SER A 66 -3.74 0.91 -9.98
N ARG A 67 -4.35 1.99 -9.50
CA ARG A 67 -4.72 3.17 -10.31
C ARG A 67 -3.75 4.35 -10.15
N SER A 68 -2.75 4.26 -9.27
CA SER A 68 -1.71 5.28 -9.06
C SER A 68 -0.40 4.94 -9.77
#